data_AF-A0A858ZRC2-F1
#
_entry.id   AF-A0A858ZRC2-F1
#
_cell.length_a   1.000
_cell.length_b   1.000
_cell.length_c   1.000
_cell.angle_alpha   90.00
_cell.angle_beta   90.00
_cell.angle_gamma   90.00
#
_symmetry.space_group_name_H-M   'P 1'
#
loop_
_entity.id
_entity.type
_entity.pdbx_description
1 polymer ?
#
loop_
_entity_poly.entity_id
_entity_poly.type
_entity_poly.pdbx_seq_one_letter_code
_entity_poly.pdbx_strand_id
1 'polypeptide(L)'
;MLTAYAGWDSPDFTFQDFRYFLNGKQIAGDSRSFVQRIESRGYSGPGEESIRVGDIVYVKWRHKPTGTVYENTIDLRGRLPAPIKEGGALYFVLAHETVHVYLVGPPQPWENRKPIYGCDKLKKIGKAEPTPDNRARAYNCADKVWKVYPEQKLINVPLEQP
;
A
#
# COMPACT_ATOMS: atom_id res chain seq x y z
N MET A 1 0.55 -1.73 -11.58
CA MET A 1 0.39 -0.28 -11.40
C MET A 1 1.06 0.08 -10.09
N LEU A 2 1.98 1.04 -10.01
CA LEU A 2 2.36 1.55 -8.69
C LEU A 2 1.33 2.61 -8.27
N THR A 3 0.50 2.29 -7.29
CA THR A 3 -0.52 3.21 -6.76
C THR A 3 -0.37 3.30 -5.26
N ALA A 4 0.29 4.34 -4.75
CA ALA A 4 0.63 4.50 -3.34
C ALA A 4 -0.35 5.47 -2.63
N TYR A 5 -1.28 4.94 -1.84
CA TYR A 5 -2.34 5.70 -1.17
C TYR A 5 -2.10 5.93 0.33
N ALA A 6 -0.92 6.42 0.71
CA ALA A 6 -0.50 6.33 2.10
C ALA A 6 -0.92 7.51 3.00
N GLY A 7 -1.46 8.60 2.44
CA GLY A 7 -1.70 9.85 3.19
C GLY A 7 -2.82 9.81 4.23
N TRP A 8 -3.86 8.99 4.06
CA TRP A 8 -5.04 9.00 4.93
C TRP A 8 -4.91 8.01 6.09
N ASP A 9 -4.19 6.92 5.86
CA ASP A 9 -4.12 5.79 6.76
C ASP A 9 -2.92 5.85 7.70
N SER A 10 -2.27 7.00 7.83
CA SER A 10 -1.12 7.22 8.70
C SER A 10 -1.10 8.65 9.24
N PRO A 11 -2.14 9.08 9.98
CA PRO A 11 -2.32 10.49 10.36
C PRO A 11 -1.19 11.04 11.21
N ASP A 12 -0.48 10.20 11.97
CA ASP A 12 0.63 10.59 12.83
C ASP A 12 1.98 10.64 12.08
N PHE A 13 2.02 10.36 10.78
CA PHE A 13 3.26 10.25 10.02
C PHE A 13 3.25 11.13 8.76
N THR A 14 4.44 11.53 8.32
CA THR A 14 4.69 12.22 7.05
C THR A 14 5.70 11.44 6.23
N PHE A 15 5.45 11.32 4.92
CA PHE A 15 6.44 10.77 4.01
C PHE A 15 7.52 11.82 3.78
N GLN A 16 8.78 11.39 3.77
CA GLN A 16 9.93 12.26 3.56
C GLN A 16 10.63 11.92 2.26
N ASP A 17 10.71 10.64 1.93
CA ASP A 17 11.30 10.13 0.69
C ASP A 17 10.65 8.78 0.33
N PHE A 18 10.55 8.51 -0.95
CA PHE A 18 10.02 7.26 -1.47
C PHE A 18 10.74 6.99 -2.78
N ARG A 19 11.30 5.79 -2.96
CA ARG A 19 11.95 5.39 -4.21
C ARG A 19 11.59 3.96 -4.53
N TYR A 20 11.28 3.69 -5.78
CA TYR A 20 10.91 2.36 -6.26
C TYR A 20 11.82 1.96 -7.40
N PHE A 21 12.37 0.76 -7.34
CA PHE A 21 13.39 0.29 -8.28
C PHE A 21 12.99 -1.03 -8.93
N LEU A 22 13.40 -1.19 -10.18
CA LEU A 22 13.34 -2.44 -10.94
C LEU A 22 14.72 -2.69 -11.57
N ASN A 23 15.32 -3.85 -11.31
CA ASN A 23 16.64 -4.20 -11.85
C ASN A 23 17.70 -3.09 -11.67
N GLY A 24 17.71 -2.45 -10.50
CA GLY A 24 18.65 -1.37 -10.18
C GLY A 24 18.34 0.00 -10.79
N LYS A 25 17.33 0.11 -11.66
CA LYS A 25 16.83 1.39 -12.19
C LYS A 25 15.72 1.93 -11.30
N GLN A 26 15.78 3.19 -10.90
CA GLN A 26 14.67 3.86 -10.24
C GLN A 26 13.53 4.10 -11.24
N ILE A 27 12.34 3.59 -10.93
CA ILE A 27 11.16 3.63 -11.79
C ILE A 27 10.04 4.52 -11.23
N ALA A 28 10.13 4.92 -9.95
CA ALA A 28 9.28 5.95 -9.35
C ALA A 28 9.96 6.64 -8.15
N GLY A 29 9.44 7.82 -7.77
CA GLY A 29 9.81 8.49 -6.52
C GLY A 29 10.98 9.47 -6.61
N ASP A 30 11.23 10.09 -7.76
CA ASP A 30 12.38 10.99 -7.96
C ASP A 30 12.12 12.46 -7.57
N SER A 31 10.88 12.84 -7.23
CA SER A 31 10.52 14.24 -7.06
C SER A 31 9.95 14.56 -5.68
N ARG A 32 10.35 15.70 -5.10
CA ARG A 32 9.69 16.29 -3.91
C ARG A 32 8.18 16.47 -4.12
N SER A 33 7.74 16.70 -5.37
CA SER A 33 6.33 16.78 -5.75
C SER A 33 5.59 15.44 -5.65
N PHE A 34 6.28 14.30 -5.72
CA PHE A 34 5.70 12.97 -5.53
C PHE A 34 5.34 12.72 -4.06
N VAL A 35 6.28 13.01 -3.14
CA VAL A 35 6.04 12.93 -1.69
C VAL A 35 4.87 13.83 -1.29
N GLN A 36 4.87 15.08 -1.75
CA GLN A 36 3.78 16.03 -1.48
C GLN A 36 2.41 15.56 -2.04
N ARG A 37 2.39 14.82 -3.16
CA ARG A 37 1.17 14.21 -3.71
C ARG A 37 0.67 13.04 -2.86
N ILE A 38 1.57 12.16 -2.40
CA ILE A 38 1.23 11.07 -1.48
C ILE A 38 0.59 11.62 -0.21
N GLU A 39 1.17 12.68 0.36
CA GLU A 39 0.67 13.28 1.60
C GLU A 39 -0.69 13.98 1.44
N SER A 40 -0.91 14.70 0.34
CA SER A 40 -2.10 15.53 0.19
C SER A 40 -3.34 14.76 -0.29
N ARG A 41 -3.19 13.72 -1.12
CA ARG A 41 -4.34 13.03 -1.76
C ARG A 41 -4.19 11.51 -1.85
N GLY A 42 -3.04 10.97 -1.45
CA GLY A 42 -2.57 9.69 -1.99
C GLY A 42 -2.16 9.86 -3.46
N TYR A 43 -1.20 9.08 -3.93
CA TYR A 43 -0.77 9.10 -5.31
C TYR A 43 -1.35 7.91 -6.07
N SER A 44 -2.24 8.19 -7.02
CA SER A 44 -2.52 7.30 -8.14
C SER A 44 -2.07 7.96 -9.43
N GLY A 45 -1.01 7.45 -10.04
CA GLY A 45 -0.56 7.97 -11.32
C GLY A 45 0.06 6.87 -12.17
N PRO A 46 -0.17 6.90 -13.48
CA PRO A 46 0.57 6.07 -14.41
C PRO A 46 1.97 6.67 -14.51
N GLY A 47 2.93 6.15 -13.76
CA GLY A 47 4.28 6.15 -14.32
C GLY A 47 4.22 5.34 -15.62
N GLU A 48 4.87 5.78 -16.69
CA GLU A 48 4.96 4.99 -17.94
C GLU A 48 5.52 3.57 -17.69
N GLU A 49 6.19 3.36 -16.54
CA GLU A 49 6.71 2.08 -16.08
C GLU A 49 5.79 1.33 -15.07
N SER A 50 4.58 1.86 -14.82
CA SER A 50 3.66 1.39 -13.75
C SER A 50 3.12 -0.02 -13.95
N ILE A 51 3.22 -0.62 -15.13
CA ILE A 51 2.86 -2.04 -15.33
C ILE A 51 3.89 -3.01 -14.75
N ARG A 52 5.12 -2.55 -14.45
CA ARG A 52 6.19 -3.40 -13.92
C ARG A 52 6.20 -3.33 -12.40
N VAL A 53 6.35 -4.50 -11.80
CA VAL A 53 6.53 -4.62 -10.35
C VAL A 53 8.02 -4.55 -10.09
N GLY A 54 8.45 -3.48 -9.43
CA GLY A 54 9.80 -3.30 -8.97
C GLY A 54 10.18 -4.30 -7.88
N ASP A 55 11.48 -4.46 -7.73
CA ASP A 55 12.09 -5.46 -6.86
C ASP A 55 12.46 -4.86 -5.50
N ILE A 56 12.63 -3.54 -5.42
CA ILE A 56 13.07 -2.84 -4.22
C ILE A 56 12.24 -1.58 -4.01
N VAL A 57 11.79 -1.36 -2.77
CA VAL A 57 11.20 -0.09 -2.34
C VAL A 57 11.97 0.49 -1.17
N TYR A 58 12.33 1.77 -1.28
CA TYR A 58 12.86 2.56 -0.19
C TYR A 58 11.81 3.56 0.27
N VAL A 59 11.62 3.67 1.57
CA VAL A 59 10.65 4.58 2.19
C VAL A 59 11.32 5.27 3.38
N LYS A 60 11.16 6.58 3.47
CA LYS A 60 11.56 7.39 4.63
C LYS A 60 10.36 8.17 5.13
N TRP A 61 10.12 8.15 6.43
CA TRP A 61 9.00 8.83 7.04
C TRP A 61 9.35 9.42 8.40
N ARG A 62 8.54 10.39 8.85
CA ARG A 62 8.69 11.05 10.14
C ARG A 62 7.44 10.85 10.97
N HIS A 63 7.61 10.55 12.26
CA HIS A 63 6.55 10.58 13.25
C HIS A 63 6.31 12.03 13.68
N LYS A 64 5.12 12.57 13.41
CA LYS A 64 4.77 13.98 13.67
C LYS A 64 4.91 14.35 15.16
N PRO A 65 4.39 13.57 16.12
CA PRO A 65 4.46 13.93 17.53
C PRO A 65 5.88 13.98 18.10
N THR A 66 6.75 13.04 17.73
CA THR A 66 8.11 12.96 18.31
C THR A 66 9.19 13.56 17.43
N GLY A 67 8.90 13.84 16.16
CA GLY A 67 9.90 14.23 15.17
C GLY A 67 10.84 13.10 14.73
N THR A 68 10.68 11.88 15.25
CA THR A 68 11.54 10.74 14.94
C THR A 68 11.43 10.40 13.46
N VAL A 69 12.58 10.21 12.81
CA VAL A 69 12.66 9.82 11.39
C VAL A 69 13.06 8.35 11.30
N TYR A 70 12.33 7.62 10.47
CA TYR A 70 12.57 6.22 10.16
C TYR A 70 12.81 6.07 8.66
N GLU A 71 13.58 5.07 8.29
CA GLU A 71 13.78 4.69 6.90
C GLU A 71 13.89 3.17 6.78
N ASN A 72 13.43 2.64 5.65
CA ASN A 72 13.50 1.22 5.36
C ASN A 72 13.67 0.97 3.87
N THR A 73 14.53 0.01 3.53
CA THR A 73 14.70 -0.52 2.17
C THR A 73 14.24 -1.96 2.17
N ILE A 74 13.19 -2.24 1.41
CA ILE A 74 12.52 -3.53 1.36
C ILE A 74 12.81 -4.19 0.03
N ASP A 75 13.35 -5.41 0.10
CA ASP A 75 13.43 -6.33 -1.02
C ASP A 75 12.09 -7.04 -1.20
N LEU A 76 11.43 -6.78 -2.32
CA LEU A 76 10.15 -7.37 -2.72
C LEU A 76 10.34 -8.66 -3.54
N ARG A 77 11.57 -9.07 -3.87
CA ARG A 77 11.83 -10.36 -4.54
C ARG A 77 11.39 -11.50 -3.63
N GLY A 78 10.59 -12.43 -4.14
CA GLY A 78 9.94 -13.47 -3.33
C GLY A 78 8.80 -12.97 -2.42
N ARG A 79 8.69 -11.64 -2.25
CA ARG A 79 7.61 -10.78 -1.71
C ARG A 79 6.21 -10.99 -2.24
N LEU A 80 6.22 -11.19 -3.54
CA LEU A 80 5.16 -10.78 -4.43
C LEU A 80 4.50 -12.05 -4.96
N PRO A 81 3.21 -12.30 -4.65
CA PRO A 81 2.52 -13.48 -5.18
C PRO A 81 2.55 -13.44 -6.72
N ALA A 82 2.72 -14.60 -7.37
CA ALA A 82 2.98 -14.71 -8.81
C ALA A 82 2.04 -13.95 -9.80
N PRO A 83 0.75 -13.65 -9.52
CA PRO A 83 -0.14 -13.01 -10.49
C PRO A 83 -0.12 -11.46 -10.56
N ILE A 84 0.95 -10.77 -10.14
CA ILE A 84 1.02 -9.29 -10.24
C ILE A 84 1.28 -8.78 -11.67
N LYS A 85 1.59 -9.68 -12.61
CA LYS A 85 1.85 -9.31 -14.01
C LYS A 85 0.64 -8.73 -14.74
N GLU A 86 -0.57 -8.90 -14.19
CA GLU A 86 -1.85 -8.53 -14.83
C GLU A 86 -2.46 -7.21 -14.31
N GLY A 87 -1.78 -6.54 -13.38
CA GLY A 87 -2.31 -5.34 -12.72
C GLY A 87 -2.47 -5.56 -11.22
N GLY A 88 -2.41 -4.45 -10.48
CA GLY A 88 -2.35 -4.44 -9.01
C GLY A 88 -1.60 -3.20 -8.55
N ALA A 89 -1.67 -2.91 -7.25
CA ALA A 89 -1.12 -1.70 -6.63
C ALA A 89 -0.39 -1.98 -5.31
N LEU A 90 0.70 -1.26 -5.04
CA LEU A 90 1.35 -1.29 -3.73
C LEU A 90 0.76 -0.21 -2.81
N TYR A 91 0.15 -0.66 -1.73
CA TYR A 91 -0.44 0.17 -0.70
C TYR A 91 0.46 0.18 0.54
N PHE A 92 0.67 1.36 1.14
CA PHE A 92 1.61 1.55 2.25
C PHE A 92 0.88 2.10 3.47
N VAL A 93 1.14 1.53 4.63
CA VAL A 93 0.69 2.07 5.92
C VAL A 93 1.89 2.22 6.84
N LEU A 94 2.11 3.42 7.36
CA LEU A 94 3.18 3.70 8.32
C LEU A 94 2.67 3.44 9.73
N ALA A 95 3.43 2.67 10.50
CA ALA A 95 3.15 2.39 11.90
C ALA A 95 4.43 2.34 12.72
N HIS A 96 4.69 3.42 13.45
CA HIS A 96 5.90 3.62 14.24
C HIS A 96 7.18 3.38 13.41
N GLU A 97 8.02 2.44 13.84
CA GLU A 97 9.27 2.04 13.22
C GLU A 97 9.09 1.09 12.02
N THR A 98 7.86 0.67 11.72
CA THR A 98 7.58 -0.30 10.66
C THR A 98 6.64 0.25 9.60
N VAL A 99 7.12 0.33 8.36
CA VAL A 99 6.25 0.46 7.18
C VAL A 99 5.61 -0.90 6.89
N HIS A 100 4.32 -0.89 6.59
CA HIS A 100 3.56 -2.06 6.17
C HIS A 100 3.26 -1.92 4.69
N VAL A 101 3.62 -2.94 3.92
CA VAL A 101 3.44 -2.92 2.47
C VAL A 101 2.44 -4.01 2.10
N TYR A 102 1.46 -3.61 1.31
CA TYR A 102 0.40 -4.47 0.83
C TYR A 102 0.38 -4.46 -0.69
N LEU A 103 0.14 -5.62 -1.27
CA LEU A 103 -0.28 -5.75 -2.65
C LEU A 103 -1.80 -5.79 -2.68
N VAL A 104 -2.39 -4.90 -3.47
CA VAL A 104 -3.79 -4.92 -3.85
C VAL A 104 -3.88 -5.57 -5.24
N GLY A 105 -4.75 -6.56 -5.39
CA GLY A 105 -4.95 -7.30 -6.64
C GLY A 105 -5.39 -6.39 -7.79
N PRO A 106 -5.42 -6.93 -9.03
CA PRO A 106 -5.91 -6.15 -10.16
C PRO A 106 -7.33 -5.66 -9.85
N PRO A 107 -7.64 -4.38 -10.13
CA PRO A 107 -8.98 -3.86 -9.90
C PRO A 107 -9.96 -4.72 -10.69
N GLN A 108 -11.02 -5.19 -10.03
CA GLN A 108 -12.08 -5.89 -10.75
C GLN A 108 -12.68 -4.97 -11.83
N PRO A 109 -13.09 -5.52 -12.99
CA PRO A 109 -13.88 -4.77 -13.95
C PRO A 109 -15.04 -4.07 -13.22
N TRP A 110 -15.27 -2.80 -13.54
CA TRP A 110 -16.27 -1.96 -12.89
C TRP A 110 -17.66 -2.62 -12.81
N GLU A 111 -18.05 -3.37 -13.85
CA GLU A 111 -19.27 -4.18 -13.95
C GLU A 111 -19.37 -5.32 -12.91
N ASN A 112 -18.23 -5.77 -12.37
CA ASN A 112 -18.10 -6.88 -11.44
C ASN A 112 -17.65 -6.47 -10.03
N ARG A 113 -17.54 -5.16 -9.72
CA ARG A 113 -17.20 -4.63 -8.39
C ARG A 113 -18.31 -4.92 -7.37
N LYS A 114 -18.47 -6.17 -6.98
CA LYS A 114 -19.20 -6.52 -5.76
C LYS A 114 -18.19 -6.44 -4.61
N PRO A 115 -18.49 -5.74 -3.50
CA PRO A 115 -17.64 -5.78 -2.32
C PRO A 115 -17.44 -7.24 -1.89
N ILE A 116 -16.25 -7.78 -2.14
CA ILE A 116 -15.96 -9.20 -1.89
C ILE A 116 -16.09 -9.51 -0.38
N TYR A 117 -15.92 -8.50 0.49
CA TYR A 117 -15.72 -8.67 1.93
C TYR A 117 -16.65 -7.84 2.84
N GLY A 118 -17.73 -7.25 2.31
CA GLY A 118 -18.66 -6.43 3.11
C GLY A 118 -18.01 -5.14 3.63
N CYS A 119 -17.78 -4.18 2.73
CA CYS A 119 -17.06 -2.93 3.00
C CYS A 119 -17.48 -2.18 4.27
N ASP A 120 -18.77 -2.13 4.60
CA ASP A 120 -19.24 -1.43 5.79
C ASP A 120 -18.75 -2.07 7.09
N LYS A 121 -18.67 -3.40 7.12
CA LYS A 121 -18.14 -4.13 8.28
C LYS A 121 -16.64 -3.86 8.44
N LEU A 122 -15.88 -3.94 7.34
CA LEU A 122 -14.44 -3.65 7.35
C LEU A 122 -14.14 -2.20 7.75
N LYS A 123 -14.94 -1.23 7.28
CA LYS A 123 -14.83 0.18 7.68
C LYS A 123 -15.13 0.38 9.16
N LYS A 124 -16.13 -0.31 9.72
CA LYS A 124 -16.43 -0.28 11.17
C LYS A 124 -15.27 -0.83 11.99
N ILE A 125 -14.70 -1.97 11.58
CA ILE A 125 -13.54 -2.59 12.23
C ILE A 125 -12.33 -1.65 12.17
N GLY A 126 -12.00 -1.10 10.99
CA GLY A 126 -10.87 -0.17 10.84
C GLY A 126 -10.98 1.12 11.65
N LYS A 127 -12.21 1.58 11.95
CA LYS A 127 -12.45 2.70 12.86
C LYS A 127 -12.28 2.31 14.32
N ALA A 128 -12.77 1.15 14.73
CA ALA A 128 -12.70 0.67 16.10
C ALA A 128 -11.28 0.25 16.51
N GLU A 129 -10.54 -0.33 15.57
CA GLU A 129 -9.21 -0.87 15.79
C GLU A 129 -8.29 -0.49 14.60
N PRO A 130 -7.63 0.67 14.66
CA PRO A 130 -6.93 1.27 13.53
C PRO A 130 -5.52 0.68 13.31
N THR A 131 -5.42 -0.66 13.29
CA THR A 131 -4.18 -1.36 12.93
C THR A 131 -3.86 -1.18 11.44
N PRO A 132 -2.59 -1.35 11.03
CA PRO A 132 -2.21 -1.28 9.62
C PRO A 132 -3.01 -2.21 8.73
N ASP A 133 -3.22 -3.45 9.18
CA ASP A 133 -3.98 -4.46 8.46
C ASP A 133 -5.45 -4.00 8.31
N ASN A 134 -6.10 -3.57 9.39
CA ASN A 134 -7.51 -3.13 9.34
C ASN A 134 -7.70 -1.87 8.48
N ARG A 135 -6.73 -0.93 8.48
CA ARG A 135 -6.74 0.22 7.56
C ARG A 135 -6.65 -0.23 6.10
N ALA A 136 -5.71 -1.12 5.78
CA ALA A 136 -5.56 -1.69 4.44
C ALA A 136 -6.83 -2.43 3.96
N ARG A 137 -7.46 -3.22 4.84
CA ARG A 137 -8.74 -3.90 4.57
C ARG A 137 -9.88 -2.91 4.32
N ALA A 138 -10.01 -1.88 5.13
CA ALA A 138 -11.08 -0.89 5.03
C ALA A 138 -10.97 -0.06 3.75
N TYR A 139 -9.76 0.34 3.37
CA TYR A 139 -9.50 1.11 2.15
C TYR A 139 -9.74 0.27 0.88
N ASN A 140 -9.21 -0.95 0.86
CA ASN A 140 -9.26 -1.85 -0.31
C ASN A 140 -10.31 -2.96 -0.13
N CYS A 141 -11.47 -2.61 0.43
CA CYS A 141 -12.51 -3.58 0.82
C CYS A 141 -13.19 -4.31 -0.36
N ALA A 142 -12.97 -3.85 -1.59
CA ALA A 142 -13.45 -4.47 -2.81
C ALA A 142 -12.41 -5.36 -3.49
N ASP A 143 -11.17 -5.39 -2.98
CA ASP A 143 -10.04 -6.02 -3.66
C ASP A 143 -9.42 -7.11 -2.78
N LYS A 144 -8.78 -8.10 -3.42
CA LYS A 144 -7.88 -9.01 -2.70
C LYS A 144 -6.65 -8.21 -2.25
N VAL A 145 -6.29 -8.36 -0.99
CA VAL A 145 -5.15 -7.64 -0.40
C VAL A 145 -4.24 -8.63 0.28
N TRP A 146 -2.98 -8.65 -0.15
CA TRP A 146 -1.90 -9.41 0.46
C TRP A 146 -1.00 -8.46 1.19
N LYS A 147 -0.72 -8.71 2.46
CA LYS A 147 0.44 -8.12 3.12
C LYS A 147 1.68 -8.79 2.55
N VAL A 148 2.64 -7.99 2.11
CA VAL A 148 3.93 -8.46 1.56
C VAL A 148 5.09 -8.13 2.50
N TYR A 149 4.91 -7.16 3.40
CA TYR A 149 5.89 -6.79 4.43
C TYR A 149 5.19 -6.21 5.69
N PRO A 150 5.69 -6.48 6.91
CA PRO A 150 6.86 -7.32 7.21
C PRO A 150 6.65 -8.82 7.01
N GLU A 151 5.46 -9.33 7.31
CA GLU A 151 5.06 -10.71 7.08
C GLU A 151 4.15 -10.88 5.86
N GLN A 152 4.33 -11.98 5.12
CA GLN A 152 3.49 -12.32 3.98
C GLN A 152 2.22 -13.03 4.43
N LYS A 153 1.04 -12.46 4.13
CA LYS A 153 -0.26 -13.11 4.37
C LYS A 153 -1.37 -12.48 3.55
N LEU A 154 -2.37 -13.27 3.15
CA LEU A 154 -3.63 -12.73 2.62
C LEU A 154 -4.41 -12.11 3.78
N ILE A 155 -4.70 -10.80 3.72
CA ILE A 155 -5.41 -10.11 4.80
C ILE A 155 -6.90 -9.98 4.52
N ASN A 156 -7.30 -9.86 3.25
CA ASN A 156 -8.70 -9.90 2.87
C ASN A 156 -9.07 -11.34 2.50
N VAL A 157 -9.68 -12.04 3.46
CA VAL A 157 -10.29 -13.37 3.27
C VAL A 157 -11.81 -13.24 3.22
N PRO A 158 -12.51 -14.02 2.38
CA PRO A 158 -13.97 -14.01 2.34
C PRO A 158 -14.49 -14.24 3.76
N LEU A 159 -15.42 -13.40 4.21
CA LEU A 159 -16.17 -13.73 5.42
C LEU A 159 -16.88 -15.03 5.10
N GLU A 160 -16.64 -16.09 5.89
CA GLU A 160 -17.37 -17.34 5.77
C GLU A 160 -18.86 -17.00 5.66
N GLN A 161 -19.49 -17.41 4.56
CA GLN A 161 -20.92 -17.28 4.42
C GLN A 161 -21.55 -18.20 5.47
N PRO A 162 -22.47 -17.72 6.31
CA PRO A 162 -23.22 -18.58 7.20
C PRO A 162 -24.03 -19.63 6.42
#